data_AF-A0A4Q3W9D0-F1
#
_entry.id   AF-A0A4Q3W9D0-F1
#
_cell.length_a   1.000
_cell.length_b   1.000
_cell.length_c   1.000
_cell.angle_alpha   90.00
_cell.angle_beta   90.00
_cell.angle_gamma   90.00
#
_symmetry.space_group_name_H-M   'P 1'
#
loop_
_entity.id
_entity.type
_entity.pdbx_description
1 polymer ?
#
loop_
_entity_poly.entity_id
_entity_poly.type
_entity_poly.pdbx_seq_one_letter_code
_entity_poly.pdbx_strand_id
1 'polypeptide(L)'
;FGTPLTGAVFAMEVLSVGRMNYESIIPCLIAAVLGDWTCGAWGVHHTRYSISPGAIPTLAGEARFDWLLAGKVALASVAFGLASVLFAELIHGVGFAAKKIRWSWARPFVGGLCVIALTYALDTRDYLGLGVSSPDIHAVTIVSSFSPDGANAWSWWWKLLFTALTLGSGFKGGEVTPLFFVGATLGNTLAKLMHAPVDLFAGLGFVAIFAGATNTPLACTIMGIELFGAQYTVYFMIACFLSYLFSGHSGIYTAQRVGVPKHESEELPEGATIRSTREARPVLKWPFSNKESRDS
;
A
#
# COMPACT_ATOMS: atom_id res chain seq x y z
N PHE A 1 6.07 -4.58 -13.89
CA PHE A 1 6.65 -3.48 -13.10
C PHE A 1 8.16 -3.38 -13.26
N GLY A 2 8.83 -4.26 -14.02
CA GLY A 2 10.30 -4.25 -14.12
C GLY A 2 11.00 -4.89 -12.94
N THR A 3 10.29 -5.76 -12.21
CA THR A 3 10.71 -6.29 -10.90
C THR A 3 10.48 -7.81 -10.87
N PRO A 4 11.24 -8.59 -11.65
CA PRO A 4 11.03 -10.03 -11.76
C PRO A 4 11.26 -10.79 -10.44
N LEU A 5 12.25 -10.42 -9.63
CA LEU A 5 12.50 -11.10 -8.35
C LEU A 5 11.35 -10.87 -7.37
N THR A 6 10.85 -9.64 -7.33
CA THR A 6 9.66 -9.26 -6.57
C THR A 6 8.46 -10.09 -7.00
N GLY A 7 8.22 -10.20 -8.31
CA GLY A 7 7.08 -10.96 -8.85
C GLY A 7 7.13 -12.44 -8.45
N ALA A 8 8.32 -13.04 -8.50
CA ALA A 8 8.52 -14.43 -8.10
C ALA A 8 8.20 -14.63 -6.61
N VAL A 9 8.78 -13.82 -5.72
CA VAL A 9 8.57 -13.95 -4.27
C VAL A 9 7.14 -13.59 -3.87
N PHE A 10 6.57 -12.54 -4.46
CA PHE A 10 5.20 -12.12 -4.19
C PHE A 10 4.19 -13.24 -4.49
N ALA A 11 4.35 -13.96 -5.60
CA ALA A 11 3.46 -15.06 -5.97
C ALA A 11 3.41 -16.19 -4.93
N MET A 12 4.50 -16.41 -4.19
CA MET A 12 4.57 -17.41 -3.12
C MET A 12 4.10 -16.86 -1.78
N GLU A 13 4.44 -15.60 -1.46
CA GLU A 13 4.17 -14.97 -0.17
C GLU A 13 2.69 -14.53 -0.03
N VAL A 14 2.08 -14.07 -1.12
CA VAL A 14 0.71 -13.51 -1.08
C VAL A 14 -0.37 -14.55 -0.80
N LEU A 15 -0.09 -15.85 -0.96
CA LEU A 15 -1.10 -16.90 -0.79
C LEU A 15 -1.44 -17.18 0.67
N SER A 16 -0.45 -17.10 1.55
CA SER A 16 -0.58 -17.49 2.96
C SER A 16 0.29 -16.59 3.84
N VAL A 17 -0.34 -15.79 4.70
CA VAL A 17 0.37 -14.94 5.66
C VAL A 17 1.29 -15.80 6.54
N GLY A 18 2.58 -15.47 6.54
CA GLY A 18 3.60 -16.13 7.35
C GLY A 18 4.05 -17.52 6.87
N ARG A 19 3.63 -17.99 5.68
CA ARG A 19 4.14 -19.25 5.09
C ARG A 19 4.43 -19.09 3.60
N MET A 20 5.54 -19.66 3.14
CA MET A 20 5.90 -19.74 1.72
C MET A 20 6.19 -21.18 1.33
N ASN A 21 5.72 -21.61 0.16
CA ASN A 21 6.08 -22.91 -0.41
C ASN A 21 7.33 -22.79 -1.29
N TYR A 22 8.44 -23.38 -0.85
CA TYR A 22 9.72 -23.35 -1.56
C TYR A 22 9.73 -24.20 -2.83
N GLU A 23 8.83 -25.17 -2.97
CA GLU A 23 8.71 -26.00 -4.19
C GLU A 23 8.39 -25.15 -5.43
N SER A 24 7.73 -24.00 -5.24
CA SER A 24 7.32 -23.11 -6.32
C SER A 24 8.39 -22.08 -6.72
N ILE A 25 9.55 -22.04 -6.07
CA ILE A 25 10.57 -21.00 -6.31
C ILE A 25 11.05 -20.99 -7.77
N ILE A 26 11.51 -22.14 -8.25
CA ILE A 26 12.07 -22.26 -9.61
C ILE A 26 11.02 -21.91 -10.68
N PRO A 27 9.80 -22.49 -10.68
CA PRO A 27 8.80 -22.12 -11.69
C PRO A 27 8.36 -20.65 -11.60
N CYS A 28 8.20 -20.10 -10.39
CA CYS A 28 7.86 -18.68 -10.22
C CYS A 28 8.96 -17.75 -10.75
N LEU A 29 10.24 -18.07 -10.49
CA LEU A 29 11.37 -17.28 -10.97
C LEU A 29 11.47 -17.30 -12.49
N ILE A 30 11.37 -18.48 -13.11
CA ILE A 30 11.39 -18.61 -14.57
C ILE A 30 10.25 -17.80 -15.18
N ALA A 31 9.02 -17.95 -14.66
CA ALA A 31 7.86 -17.23 -15.16
C ALA A 31 8.01 -15.71 -15.01
N ALA A 32 8.55 -15.23 -13.89
CA ALA A 32 8.72 -13.80 -13.64
C ALA A 32 9.78 -13.17 -14.56
N VAL A 33 10.93 -13.85 -14.75
CA VAL A 33 11.99 -13.38 -15.66
C VAL A 33 11.51 -13.39 -17.11
N LEU A 34 10.89 -14.49 -17.55
CA LEU A 34 10.34 -14.57 -18.91
C LEU A 34 9.25 -13.51 -19.13
N GLY A 35 8.39 -13.26 -18.14
CA GLY A 35 7.37 -12.21 -18.23
C GLY A 35 7.97 -10.82 -18.38
N ASP A 36 9.03 -10.52 -17.63
CA ASP A 36 9.74 -9.24 -17.70
C ASP A 36 10.46 -9.06 -19.05
N TRP A 37 11.20 -10.08 -19.50
CA TRP A 37 11.85 -10.07 -20.81
C TRP A 37 10.88 -9.95 -21.96
N THR A 38 9.73 -10.62 -21.88
CA THR A 38 8.64 -10.49 -22.86
C THR A 38 8.18 -9.03 -22.93
N CYS A 39 7.90 -8.40 -21.78
CA CYS A 39 7.51 -6.98 -21.77
C CYS A 39 8.59 -6.07 -22.38
N GLY A 40 9.85 -6.30 -22.03
CA GLY A 40 10.99 -5.56 -22.58
C GLY A 40 11.16 -5.73 -24.10
N ALA A 41 11.00 -6.96 -24.61
CA ALA A 41 11.06 -7.25 -26.04
C ALA A 41 9.97 -6.53 -26.85
N TRP A 42 8.81 -6.28 -26.23
CA TRP A 42 7.72 -5.48 -26.81
C TRP A 42 7.89 -3.96 -26.62
N GLY A 43 9.02 -3.49 -26.08
CA GLY A 43 9.29 -2.06 -25.90
C GLY A 43 8.52 -1.41 -24.75
N VAL A 44 8.01 -2.20 -23.80
CA VAL A 44 7.36 -1.65 -22.60
C VAL A 44 8.42 -1.07 -21.67
N HIS A 45 8.37 0.24 -21.44
CA HIS A 45 9.25 0.92 -20.50
C HIS A 45 8.56 1.09 -19.14
N HIS A 46 9.34 0.93 -18.07
CA HIS A 46 8.88 1.13 -16.70
C HIS A 46 9.35 2.49 -16.17
N THR A 47 8.48 3.14 -15.40
CA THR A 47 8.81 4.40 -14.71
C THR A 47 10.00 4.16 -13.80
N ARG A 48 11.04 4.97 -13.98
CA ARG A 48 12.22 4.94 -13.13
C ARG A 48 12.02 5.91 -11.98
N TYR A 49 12.22 5.41 -10.77
CA TYR A 49 12.28 6.21 -9.57
C TYR A 49 13.73 6.24 -9.11
N SER A 50 14.17 7.35 -8.52
CA SER A 50 15.54 7.50 -8.05
C SER A 50 15.55 8.10 -6.65
N ILE A 51 16.32 7.48 -5.76
CA ILE A 51 16.67 8.05 -4.46
C ILE A 51 18.08 8.60 -4.58
N SER A 52 18.27 9.87 -4.23
CA SER A 52 19.53 10.57 -4.34
C SER A 52 20.60 9.86 -3.50
N PRO A 53 21.84 9.68 -4.00
CA PRO A 53 22.91 9.02 -3.25
C PRO A 53 23.22 9.67 -1.89
N GLY A 54 22.89 10.96 -1.73
CA GLY A 54 23.05 11.70 -0.47
C GLY A 54 21.97 11.44 0.59
N ALA A 55 21.00 10.54 0.33
CA ALA A 55 19.95 10.22 1.30
C ALA A 55 20.47 9.47 2.54
N ILE A 56 21.63 8.80 2.44
CA ILE A 56 22.33 8.20 3.58
C ILE A 56 23.68 8.89 3.74
N PRO A 57 24.13 9.19 4.98
CA PRO A 57 25.50 9.64 5.22
C PRO A 57 26.52 8.62 4.68
N THR A 58 27.33 9.04 3.72
CA THR A 58 28.44 8.23 3.18
C THR A 58 29.76 8.61 3.85
N LEU A 59 30.55 7.62 4.28
CA LEU A 59 31.93 7.82 4.72
C LEU A 59 32.85 7.00 3.82
N ALA A 60 33.85 7.65 3.21
CA ALA A 60 34.79 6.99 2.28
C ALA A 60 34.13 6.27 1.07
N GLY A 61 32.94 6.71 0.65
CA GLY A 61 32.21 6.11 -0.48
C GLY A 61 31.29 4.94 -0.11
N GLU A 62 31.30 4.50 1.16
CA GLU A 62 30.38 3.47 1.63
C GLU A 62 29.21 4.10 2.41
N ALA A 63 27.99 3.64 2.10
CA ALA A 63 26.78 4.05 2.80
C ALA A 63 26.81 3.50 4.24
N ARG A 64 26.82 4.40 5.23
CA ARG A 64 26.83 3.99 6.64
C ARG A 64 25.40 3.79 7.13
N PHE A 65 25.20 2.75 7.94
CA PHE A 65 23.94 2.61 8.66
C PHE A 65 23.79 3.75 9.70
N ASP A 66 22.64 4.44 9.67
CA ASP A 66 22.31 5.54 10.56
C ASP A 66 21.13 5.13 11.46
N TRP A 67 21.43 4.95 12.75
CA TRP A 67 20.46 4.56 13.77
C TRP A 67 19.35 5.59 13.96
N LEU A 68 19.64 6.89 13.82
CA LEU A 68 18.63 7.93 13.94
C LEU A 68 17.67 7.86 12.76
N LEU A 69 18.20 7.71 11.55
CA LEU A 69 17.38 7.49 10.36
C LEU A 69 16.53 6.22 10.50
N ALA A 70 17.11 5.11 10.97
CA ALA A 70 16.40 3.86 11.22
C ALA A 70 15.24 4.05 12.22
N GLY A 71 15.45 4.80 13.30
CA GLY A 71 14.39 5.15 14.26
C GLY A 71 13.27 5.99 13.62
N LYS A 72 13.62 6.95 12.76
CA LYS A 72 12.63 7.73 12.00
C LYS A 72 11.82 6.84 11.04
N VAL A 73 12.49 5.93 10.33
CA VAL A 73 11.84 4.96 9.45
C VAL A 73 10.90 4.07 10.24
N ALA A 74 11.33 3.54 11.39
CA ALA A 74 10.49 2.70 12.24
C ALA A 74 9.21 3.43 12.69
N LEU A 75 9.31 4.69 13.10
CA LEU A 75 8.15 5.51 13.48
C LEU A 75 7.21 5.75 12.30
N ALA A 76 7.74 6.11 11.13
CA ALA A 76 6.94 6.32 9.92
C ALA A 76 6.23 5.02 9.46
N SER A 77 6.84 3.87 9.72
CA SER A 77 6.30 2.55 9.35
C SER A 77 5.03 2.19 10.11
N VAL A 78 4.86 2.70 11.33
CA VAL A 78 3.59 2.63 12.06
C VAL A 78 2.50 3.33 11.27
N ALA A 79 2.77 4.55 10.81
CA ALA A 79 1.82 5.31 10.00
C ALA A 79 1.53 4.63 8.64
N PHE A 80 2.53 4.04 8.00
CA PHE A 80 2.34 3.28 6.76
C PHE A 80 1.44 2.05 6.96
N GLY A 81 1.65 1.27 8.03
CA GLY A 81 0.80 0.12 8.34
C GLY A 81 -0.63 0.51 8.69
N LEU A 82 -0.82 1.60 9.44
CA LEU A 82 -2.15 2.13 9.73
C LEU A 82 -2.84 2.66 8.46
N ALA A 83 -2.10 3.33 7.58
CA ALA A 83 -2.63 3.80 6.30
C ALA A 83 -3.04 2.65 5.37
N SER A 84 -2.31 1.51 5.38
CA SER A 84 -2.74 0.33 4.62
C SER A 84 -4.03 -0.29 5.16
N VAL A 85 -4.21 -0.31 6.49
CA VAL A 85 -5.47 -0.74 7.11
C VAL A 85 -6.60 0.20 6.72
N LEU A 86 -6.38 1.51 6.82
CA LEU A 86 -7.34 2.54 6.45
C LEU A 86 -7.77 2.43 4.99
N PHE A 87 -6.83 2.13 4.08
CA PHE A 87 -7.11 1.90 2.67
C PHE A 87 -8.06 0.71 2.46
N ALA A 88 -7.74 -0.46 3.04
CA ALA A 88 -8.57 -1.66 2.92
C ALA A 88 -9.97 -1.45 3.55
N GLU A 89 -10.02 -0.82 4.73
CA GLU A 89 -11.28 -0.55 5.43
C GLU A 89 -12.16 0.45 4.68
N LEU A 90 -11.59 1.49 4.06
CA LEU A 90 -12.37 2.45 3.29
C LEU A 90 -12.94 1.86 2.01
N ILE A 91 -12.18 1.06 1.25
CA ILE A 91 -12.72 0.37 0.06
C ILE A 91 -13.90 -0.53 0.47
N HIS A 92 -13.73 -1.31 1.53
CA HIS A 92 -14.76 -2.23 1.99
C HIS A 92 -15.97 -1.50 2.56
N GLY A 93 -15.75 -0.41 3.32
CA GLY A 93 -16.80 0.44 3.88
C GLY A 93 -17.62 1.12 2.79
N VAL A 94 -16.98 1.67 1.76
CA VAL A 94 -17.66 2.21 0.58
C VAL A 94 -18.41 1.09 -0.15
N GLY A 95 -17.80 -0.08 -0.32
CA GLY A 95 -18.45 -1.24 -0.94
C GLY A 95 -19.70 -1.71 -0.18
N PHE A 96 -19.65 -1.69 1.15
CA PHE A 96 -20.80 -1.98 1.99
C PHE A 96 -21.89 -0.92 1.86
N ALA A 97 -21.53 0.37 1.87
CA ALA A 97 -22.47 1.45 1.66
C ALA A 97 -23.12 1.40 0.26
N ALA A 98 -22.34 1.10 -0.79
CA ALA A 98 -22.81 0.98 -2.16
C ALA A 98 -23.80 -0.19 -2.33
N LYS A 99 -23.71 -1.26 -1.52
CA LYS A 99 -24.70 -2.35 -1.52
C LYS A 99 -26.11 -1.91 -1.09
N LYS A 100 -26.27 -0.77 -0.41
CA LYS A 100 -27.59 -0.18 -0.11
C LYS A 100 -28.33 0.24 -1.40
N ILE A 101 -27.59 0.49 -2.49
CA ILE A 101 -28.17 0.77 -3.80
C ILE A 101 -28.59 -0.56 -4.43
N ARG A 102 -29.89 -0.69 -4.68
CA ARG A 102 -30.53 -1.92 -5.18
C ARG A 102 -29.97 -2.38 -6.52
N TRP A 103 -29.77 -1.45 -7.45
CA TRP A 103 -29.32 -1.77 -8.81
C TRP A 103 -27.81 -1.81 -8.91
N SER A 104 -27.26 -2.95 -9.35
CA SER A 104 -25.81 -3.15 -9.45
C SER A 104 -25.11 -2.15 -10.37
N TRP A 105 -25.75 -1.73 -11.47
CA TRP A 105 -25.18 -0.73 -12.39
C TRP A 105 -25.25 0.71 -11.84
N ALA A 106 -26.17 1.00 -10.92
CA ALA A 106 -26.30 2.31 -10.33
C ALA A 106 -25.20 2.60 -9.29
N ARG A 107 -24.56 1.56 -8.75
CA ARG A 107 -23.44 1.68 -7.80
C ARG A 107 -22.25 2.44 -8.40
N PRO A 108 -21.63 1.99 -9.51
CA PRO A 108 -20.55 2.74 -10.14
C PRO A 108 -21.01 4.08 -10.71
N PHE A 109 -22.28 4.21 -11.12
CA PHE A 109 -22.83 5.50 -11.57
C PHE A 109 -22.78 6.55 -10.46
N VAL A 110 -23.31 6.24 -9.27
CA VAL A 110 -23.27 7.14 -8.11
C VAL A 110 -21.84 7.37 -7.64
N GLY A 111 -21.01 6.33 -7.61
CA GLY A 111 -19.58 6.48 -7.29
C GLY A 111 -18.85 7.44 -8.22
N GLY A 112 -19.11 7.34 -9.53
CA GLY A 112 -18.58 8.25 -10.54
C GLY A 112 -19.05 9.69 -10.33
N LEU A 113 -20.33 9.90 -10.03
CA LEU A 113 -20.85 11.23 -9.69
C LEU A 113 -20.18 11.82 -8.45
N CYS A 114 -19.93 11.00 -7.41
CA CYS A 114 -19.19 11.45 -6.22
C CYS A 114 -17.75 11.84 -6.56
N VAL A 115 -17.05 11.06 -7.40
CA VAL A 115 -15.69 11.38 -7.86
C VAL A 115 -15.67 12.69 -8.65
N ILE A 116 -16.63 12.89 -9.56
CA ILE A 116 -16.78 14.13 -10.33
C ILE A 116 -17.03 15.31 -9.38
N ALA A 117 -17.96 15.16 -8.44
CA ALA A 117 -18.28 16.20 -7.47
C ALA A 117 -17.05 16.58 -6.62
N LEU A 118 -16.29 15.59 -6.13
CA LEU A 118 -15.05 15.84 -5.38
C LEU A 118 -13.97 16.51 -6.23
N THR A 119 -13.86 16.14 -7.51
CA THR A 119 -12.91 16.76 -8.45
C THR A 119 -13.20 18.26 -8.59
N TYR A 120 -14.47 18.64 -8.76
CA TYR A 120 -14.86 20.04 -8.83
C TYR A 120 -14.77 20.76 -7.48
N ALA A 121 -15.08 20.08 -6.36
CA ALA A 121 -15.00 20.68 -5.03
C ALA A 121 -13.56 20.99 -4.59
N LEU A 122 -12.60 20.16 -4.99
CA LEU A 122 -11.17 20.37 -4.69
C LEU A 122 -10.44 21.17 -5.77
N ASP A 123 -11.11 21.47 -6.89
CA ASP A 123 -10.53 22.14 -8.06
C ASP A 123 -9.21 21.51 -8.54
N THR A 124 -9.13 20.17 -8.51
CA THR A 124 -7.93 19.43 -8.92
C THR A 124 -8.28 18.08 -9.52
N ARG A 125 -7.42 17.63 -10.45
CA ARG A 125 -7.52 16.32 -11.12
C ARG A 125 -6.41 15.35 -10.71
N ASP A 126 -5.52 15.76 -9.81
CA ASP A 126 -4.29 15.02 -9.44
C ASP A 126 -4.56 13.62 -8.90
N TYR A 127 -5.71 13.43 -8.26
CA TYR A 127 -6.07 12.17 -7.61
C TYR A 127 -6.79 11.19 -8.54
N LEU A 128 -7.05 11.57 -9.79
CA LEU A 128 -7.64 10.69 -10.80
C LEU A 128 -6.63 9.68 -11.38
N GLY A 129 -7.15 8.63 -12.02
CA GLY A 129 -6.34 7.61 -12.69
C GLY A 129 -5.33 6.89 -11.78
N LEU A 130 -4.24 6.40 -12.39
CA LEU A 130 -3.19 5.68 -11.66
C LEU A 130 -2.31 6.63 -10.82
N GLY A 131 -2.18 7.90 -11.23
CA GLY A 131 -1.33 8.90 -10.57
C GLY A 131 0.18 8.73 -10.82
N VAL A 132 0.59 7.91 -11.78
CA VAL A 132 2.01 7.70 -12.13
C VAL A 132 2.57 8.92 -12.87
N SER A 133 1.81 9.44 -13.84
CA SER A 133 2.14 10.63 -14.63
C SER A 133 0.87 11.45 -14.89
N SER A 134 1.06 12.75 -15.12
CA SER A 134 0.01 13.70 -15.46
C SER A 134 0.48 14.59 -16.63
N PRO A 135 -0.42 15.05 -17.51
CA PRO A 135 -0.09 16.08 -18.51
C PRO A 135 0.30 17.42 -17.87
N ASP A 136 -0.22 17.69 -16.67
CA ASP A 136 0.16 18.87 -15.89
C ASP A 136 1.46 18.60 -15.14
N ILE A 137 2.46 19.45 -15.38
CA ILE A 137 3.79 19.36 -14.76
C ILE A 137 3.76 19.65 -13.26
N HIS A 138 2.74 20.36 -12.77
CA HIS A 138 2.58 20.71 -11.36
C HIS A 138 1.66 19.76 -10.59
N ALA A 139 1.07 18.77 -11.28
CA ALA A 139 0.18 17.80 -10.64
C ALA A 139 0.94 16.87 -9.70
N VAL A 140 0.29 16.51 -8.59
CA VAL A 140 0.82 15.52 -7.68
C VAL A 140 0.77 14.13 -8.32
N THR A 141 1.94 13.50 -8.44
CA THR A 141 2.15 12.15 -8.98
C THR A 141 3.03 11.33 -8.04
N ILE A 142 3.14 10.03 -8.32
CA ILE A 142 4.12 9.18 -7.63
C ILE A 142 5.53 9.74 -7.84
N VAL A 143 5.87 10.13 -9.08
CA VAL A 143 7.21 10.63 -9.43
C VAL A 143 7.50 11.96 -8.74
N SER A 144 6.55 12.91 -8.77
CA SER A 144 6.74 14.21 -8.10
C SER A 144 6.95 14.04 -6.59
N SER A 145 6.32 13.05 -5.96
CA SER A 145 6.42 12.79 -4.52
C SER A 145 7.85 12.49 -4.03
N PHE A 146 8.79 12.16 -4.91
CA PHE A 146 10.21 12.00 -4.56
C PHE A 146 10.94 13.34 -4.39
N SER A 147 10.33 14.46 -4.78
CA SER A 147 10.85 15.81 -4.56
C SER A 147 10.17 16.44 -3.34
N PRO A 148 10.86 17.30 -2.55
CA PRO A 148 10.26 18.00 -1.41
C PRO A 148 8.89 18.59 -1.75
N ASP A 149 8.76 19.48 -2.72
CA ASP A 149 7.49 20.15 -3.00
C ASP A 149 6.56 19.41 -3.96
N GLY A 150 6.84 18.14 -4.28
CA GLY A 150 6.06 17.41 -5.26
C GLY A 150 4.80 16.71 -4.72
N ALA A 151 4.50 16.85 -3.42
CA ALA A 151 3.23 16.42 -2.85
C ALA A 151 2.73 17.40 -1.75
N ASN A 152 1.41 17.58 -1.71
CA ASN A 152 0.71 18.29 -0.64
C ASN A 152 0.54 17.37 0.59
N ALA A 153 0.45 17.96 1.78
CA ALA A 153 0.36 17.21 3.05
C ALA A 153 -0.85 16.24 3.12
N TRP A 154 -1.92 16.53 2.38
CA TRP A 154 -3.14 15.72 2.34
C TRP A 154 -3.29 14.89 1.07
N SER A 155 -2.30 14.87 0.18
CA SER A 155 -2.40 14.14 -1.10
C SER A 155 -2.61 12.64 -0.93
N TRP A 156 -2.02 12.04 0.12
CA TRP A 156 -2.20 10.64 0.45
C TRP A 156 -3.66 10.33 0.82
N TRP A 157 -4.29 11.20 1.61
CA TRP A 157 -5.67 11.06 2.06
C TRP A 157 -6.65 11.20 0.88
N TRP A 158 -6.46 12.22 0.05
CA TRP A 158 -7.32 12.43 -1.11
C TRP A 158 -7.21 11.28 -2.10
N LYS A 159 -6.01 10.80 -2.42
CA LYS A 159 -5.86 9.64 -3.29
C LYS A 159 -6.55 8.40 -2.73
N LEU A 160 -6.40 8.17 -1.43
CA LEU A 160 -7.05 7.07 -0.73
C LEU A 160 -8.58 7.18 -0.88
N LEU A 161 -9.16 8.33 -0.58
CA LEU A 161 -10.61 8.56 -0.68
C LEU A 161 -11.14 8.36 -2.11
N PHE A 162 -10.47 8.96 -3.11
CA PHE A 162 -10.86 8.81 -4.52
C PHE A 162 -10.80 7.35 -4.98
N THR A 163 -9.77 6.63 -4.56
CA THR A 163 -9.60 5.21 -4.87
C THR A 163 -10.68 4.37 -4.19
N ALA A 164 -10.97 4.63 -2.91
CA ALA A 164 -12.01 3.94 -2.17
C ALA A 164 -13.40 4.15 -2.78
N LEU A 165 -13.72 5.38 -3.18
CA LEU A 165 -14.96 5.70 -3.89
C LEU A 165 -15.04 4.99 -5.24
N THR A 166 -13.95 4.98 -6.00
CA THR A 166 -13.89 4.35 -7.33
C THR A 166 -14.06 2.83 -7.22
N LEU A 167 -13.19 2.15 -6.48
CA LEU A 167 -13.20 0.69 -6.39
C LEU A 167 -14.36 0.17 -5.55
N GLY A 168 -14.65 0.81 -4.43
CA GLY A 168 -15.76 0.43 -3.54
C GLY A 168 -17.13 0.56 -4.22
N SER A 169 -17.32 1.53 -5.11
CA SER A 169 -18.58 1.66 -5.87
C SER A 169 -18.73 0.64 -7.00
N GLY A 170 -17.66 -0.10 -7.36
CA GLY A 170 -17.71 -1.21 -8.29
C GLY A 170 -17.00 -0.99 -9.63
N PHE A 171 -16.20 0.07 -9.79
CA PHE A 171 -15.31 0.17 -10.94
C PHE A 171 -14.27 -0.95 -10.93
N LYS A 172 -13.91 -1.44 -12.12
CA LYS A 172 -12.86 -2.44 -12.29
C LYS A 172 -11.53 -1.73 -12.51
N GLY A 173 -10.55 -2.07 -11.69
CA GLY A 173 -9.20 -1.50 -11.72
C GLY A 173 -8.31 -2.18 -10.69
N GLY A 174 -7.00 -1.94 -10.78
CA GLY A 174 -6.04 -2.43 -9.79
C GLY A 174 -5.91 -1.49 -8.60
N GLU A 175 -5.73 -2.05 -7.40
CA GLU A 175 -5.54 -1.29 -6.16
C GLU A 175 -4.07 -0.99 -5.87
N VAL A 176 -3.17 -1.70 -6.54
CA VAL A 176 -1.71 -1.69 -6.32
C VAL A 176 -1.10 -0.32 -6.58
N THR A 177 -1.32 0.26 -7.76
CA THR A 177 -0.71 1.55 -8.11
C THR A 177 -1.24 2.71 -7.23
N PRO A 178 -2.54 2.77 -6.89
CA PRO A 178 -3.01 3.71 -5.88
C PRO A 178 -2.34 3.55 -4.51
N LEU A 179 -2.06 2.33 -4.03
CA LEU A 179 -1.32 2.10 -2.79
C LEU A 179 0.08 2.71 -2.86
N PHE A 180 0.77 2.56 -3.99
CA PHE A 180 2.07 3.20 -4.22
C PHE A 180 1.99 4.72 -4.16
N PHE A 181 0.96 5.33 -4.73
CA PHE A 181 0.74 6.77 -4.67
C PHE A 181 0.50 7.25 -3.23
N VAL A 182 -0.41 6.58 -2.51
CA VAL A 182 -0.69 6.89 -1.10
C VAL A 182 0.59 6.76 -0.27
N GLY A 183 1.38 5.71 -0.53
CA GLY A 183 2.68 5.46 0.09
C GLY A 183 3.68 6.58 -0.17
N ALA A 184 3.93 6.92 -1.43
CA ALA A 184 4.90 7.93 -1.80
C ALA A 184 4.54 9.32 -1.26
N THR A 185 3.26 9.69 -1.33
CA THR A 185 2.78 11.00 -0.84
C THR A 185 2.74 11.09 0.69
N LEU A 186 2.38 10.00 1.40
CA LEU A 186 2.47 9.95 2.87
C LEU A 186 3.92 9.98 3.31
N GLY A 187 4.79 9.22 2.63
CA GLY A 187 6.24 9.22 2.84
C GLY A 187 6.83 10.62 2.70
N ASN A 188 6.51 11.33 1.60
CA ASN A 188 6.91 12.73 1.39
C ASN A 188 6.52 13.63 2.58
N THR A 189 5.26 13.53 3.01
CA THR A 189 4.71 14.33 4.11
C THR A 189 5.44 14.06 5.42
N LEU A 190 5.65 12.78 5.77
CA LEU A 190 6.36 12.39 6.98
C LEU A 190 7.84 12.79 6.93
N ALA A 191 8.48 12.70 5.77
CA ALA A 191 9.87 13.11 5.60
C ALA A 191 10.07 14.60 5.94
N LYS A 192 9.19 15.47 5.44
CA LYS A 192 9.20 16.91 5.76
C LYS A 192 9.04 17.14 7.26
N LEU A 193 8.06 16.48 7.87
CA LEU A 193 7.78 16.62 9.30
C LEU A 193 8.94 16.15 10.18
N MET A 194 9.63 15.09 9.77
CA MET A 194 10.71 14.46 10.52
C MET A 194 12.09 15.00 10.14
N HIS A 195 12.18 15.98 9.23
CA HIS A 195 13.43 16.45 8.64
C HIS A 195 14.30 15.28 8.16
N ALA A 196 13.73 14.43 7.32
CA ALA A 196 14.37 13.25 6.74
C ALA A 196 14.43 13.37 5.20
N PRO A 197 15.27 12.58 4.51
CA PRO A 197 15.36 12.60 3.06
C PRO A 197 14.01 12.23 2.42
N VAL A 198 13.46 13.14 1.63
CA VAL A 198 12.10 13.04 1.08
C VAL A 198 11.97 11.91 0.07
N ASP A 199 12.94 11.79 -0.82
CA ASP A 199 13.02 10.73 -1.83
C ASP A 199 13.09 9.33 -1.20
N LEU A 200 13.90 9.17 -0.15
CA LEU A 200 13.99 7.92 0.60
C LEU A 200 12.66 7.57 1.26
N PHE A 201 12.05 8.51 1.97
CA PHE A 201 10.77 8.27 2.66
C PHE A 201 9.60 8.04 1.70
N ALA A 202 9.60 8.70 0.54
CA ALA A 202 8.63 8.41 -0.53
C ALA A 202 8.80 6.96 -1.03
N GLY A 203 10.04 6.51 -1.28
CA GLY A 203 10.33 5.13 -1.64
C GLY A 203 9.96 4.11 -0.54
N LEU A 204 10.24 4.44 0.73
CA LEU A 204 9.87 3.61 1.87
C LEU A 204 8.35 3.50 2.02
N GLY A 205 7.62 4.60 1.94
CA GLY A 205 6.15 4.60 2.00
C GLY A 205 5.53 3.83 0.83
N PHE A 206 6.08 3.99 -0.38
CA PHE A 206 5.68 3.25 -1.59
C PHE A 206 5.66 1.74 -1.32
N VAL A 207 6.76 1.17 -0.80
CA VAL A 207 6.85 -0.28 -0.58
C VAL A 207 6.17 -0.73 0.71
N ALA A 208 6.22 0.09 1.77
CA ALA A 208 5.73 -0.30 3.09
C ALA A 208 4.19 -0.33 3.16
N ILE A 209 3.49 0.63 2.57
CA ILE A 209 2.01 0.57 2.52
C ILE A 209 1.56 -0.63 1.70
N PHE A 210 2.25 -0.92 0.60
CA PHE A 210 1.95 -2.10 -0.20
C PHE A 210 2.18 -3.38 0.63
N ALA A 211 3.30 -3.50 1.33
CA ALA A 211 3.62 -4.62 2.22
C ALA A 211 2.54 -4.88 3.28
N GLY A 212 2.05 -3.81 3.91
CA GLY A 212 0.97 -3.88 4.90
C GLY A 212 -0.39 -4.25 4.28
N ALA A 213 -0.69 -3.75 3.08
CA ALA A 213 -1.95 -4.03 2.40
C ALA A 213 -2.03 -5.46 1.83
N THR A 214 -0.91 -6.03 1.40
CA THR A 214 -0.85 -7.37 0.79
C THR A 214 -0.33 -8.46 1.71
N ASN A 215 0.15 -8.10 2.90
CA ASN A 215 0.80 -9.01 3.84
C ASN A 215 2.04 -9.71 3.27
N THR A 216 2.82 -9.02 2.42
CA THR A 216 4.00 -9.58 1.74
C THR A 216 5.28 -8.76 2.02
N PRO A 217 5.79 -8.73 3.26
CA PRO A 217 6.94 -7.91 3.63
C PRO A 217 8.24 -8.29 2.92
N LEU A 218 8.48 -9.58 2.62
CA LEU A 218 9.69 -10.01 1.91
C LEU A 218 9.67 -9.55 0.46
N ALA A 219 8.57 -9.81 -0.26
CA ALA A 219 8.41 -9.38 -1.64
C ALA A 219 8.54 -7.86 -1.78
N CYS A 220 7.96 -7.09 -0.86
CA CYS A 220 8.04 -5.63 -0.91
C CYS A 220 9.43 -5.09 -0.55
N THR A 221 10.19 -5.80 0.29
CA THR A 221 11.60 -5.46 0.54
C THR A 221 12.43 -5.64 -0.74
N ILE A 222 12.23 -6.76 -1.45
CA ILE A 222 12.87 -7.03 -2.74
C ILE A 222 12.43 -6.01 -3.80
N MET A 223 11.16 -5.61 -3.78
CA MET A 223 10.64 -4.54 -4.63
C MET A 223 11.40 -3.24 -4.40
N GLY A 224 11.65 -2.88 -3.15
CA GLY A 224 12.46 -1.70 -2.82
C GLY A 224 13.87 -1.78 -3.42
N ILE A 225 14.49 -2.96 -3.35
CA ILE A 225 15.82 -3.19 -3.91
C ILE A 225 15.82 -3.06 -5.44
N GLU A 226 14.88 -3.72 -6.13
CA GLU A 226 14.81 -3.68 -7.61
C GLU A 226 14.45 -2.29 -8.14
N LEU A 227 13.61 -1.52 -7.43
CA LEU A 227 13.16 -0.20 -7.88
C LEU A 227 14.09 0.94 -7.49
N PHE A 228 14.72 0.88 -6.30
CA PHE A 228 15.43 2.03 -5.73
C PHE A 228 16.89 1.75 -5.38
N GLY A 229 17.34 0.49 -5.46
CA GLY A 229 18.72 0.08 -5.22
C GLY A 229 18.96 -0.59 -3.86
N ALA A 230 19.96 -1.48 -3.83
CA ALA A 230 20.27 -2.33 -2.69
C ALA A 230 20.86 -1.60 -1.48
N GLN A 231 21.37 -0.37 -1.64
CA GLN A 231 21.98 0.41 -0.56
C GLN A 231 21.01 0.78 0.57
N TYR A 232 19.70 0.77 0.30
CA TYR A 232 18.65 1.09 1.28
C TYR A 232 17.98 -0.16 1.87
N THR A 233 18.48 -1.37 1.59
CA THR A 233 17.85 -2.66 1.93
C THR A 233 17.39 -2.75 3.38
N VAL A 234 18.24 -2.34 4.34
CA VAL A 234 17.90 -2.43 5.76
C VAL A 234 16.71 -1.52 6.12
N TYR A 235 16.64 -0.32 5.53
CA TYR A 235 15.51 0.60 5.75
C TYR A 235 14.23 0.06 5.10
N PHE A 236 14.30 -0.53 3.89
CA PHE A 236 13.16 -1.20 3.28
C PHE A 236 12.65 -2.36 4.13
N MET A 237 13.56 -3.17 4.68
CA MET A 237 13.21 -4.28 5.56
C MET A 237 12.50 -3.77 6.82
N ILE A 238 13.06 -2.76 7.51
CA ILE A 238 12.40 -2.15 8.68
C ILE A 238 11.01 -1.65 8.30
N ALA A 239 10.89 -0.95 7.17
CA ALA A 239 9.63 -0.34 6.77
C ALA A 239 8.55 -1.35 6.40
N CYS A 240 8.89 -2.33 5.56
CA CYS A 240 7.99 -3.37 5.12
C CYS A 240 7.55 -4.27 6.28
N PHE A 241 8.47 -4.72 7.14
CA PHE A 241 8.13 -5.61 8.25
C PHE A 241 7.34 -4.91 9.35
N LEU A 242 7.68 -3.68 9.72
CA LEU A 242 6.90 -2.96 10.72
C LEU A 242 5.51 -2.60 10.18
N SER A 243 5.41 -2.11 8.94
CA SER A 243 4.10 -1.87 8.31
C SER A 243 3.26 -3.15 8.25
N TYR A 244 3.88 -4.28 7.89
CA TYR A 244 3.25 -5.60 7.96
C TYR A 244 2.76 -5.91 9.38
N LEU A 245 3.56 -5.72 10.43
CA LEU A 245 3.11 -5.99 11.80
C LEU A 245 1.92 -5.09 12.21
N PHE A 246 2.03 -3.77 11.98
CA PHE A 246 0.99 -2.81 12.36
C PHE A 246 -0.28 -2.88 11.53
N SER A 247 -0.23 -3.51 10.34
CA SER A 247 -1.44 -3.77 9.55
C SER A 247 -2.35 -4.86 10.14
N GLY A 248 -1.84 -5.68 11.08
CA GLY A 248 -2.57 -6.81 11.66
C GLY A 248 -3.11 -7.77 10.59
N HIS A 249 -4.19 -8.50 10.87
CA HIS A 249 -4.86 -9.37 9.87
C HIS A 249 -5.81 -8.59 8.93
N SER A 250 -5.42 -7.39 8.51
CA SER A 250 -6.10 -6.64 7.45
C SER A 250 -5.40 -6.85 6.11
N GLY A 251 -6.09 -6.54 5.01
CA GLY A 251 -5.49 -6.56 3.70
C GLY A 251 -6.51 -6.44 2.58
N ILE A 252 -6.01 -6.15 1.38
CA ILE A 252 -6.82 -6.01 0.17
C ILE A 252 -7.27 -7.37 -0.41
N TYR A 253 -6.55 -8.45 -0.07
CA TYR A 253 -6.88 -9.80 -0.50
C TYR A 253 -7.61 -10.58 0.59
N THR A 254 -8.93 -10.43 0.67
CA THR A 254 -9.72 -11.07 1.75
C THR A 254 -9.68 -12.60 1.74
N ALA A 255 -9.36 -13.21 0.60
CA ALA A 255 -9.26 -14.66 0.45
C ALA A 255 -7.89 -15.22 0.88
N GLN A 256 -6.91 -14.35 1.16
CA GLN A 256 -5.60 -14.75 1.64
C GLN A 256 -5.74 -15.53 2.95
N ARG A 257 -5.05 -16.68 3.03
CA ARG A 257 -5.05 -17.54 4.22
C ARG A 257 -4.11 -16.98 5.28
N VAL A 258 -4.45 -17.17 6.56
CA VAL A 258 -3.57 -16.86 7.68
C VAL A 258 -2.88 -18.15 8.11
N GLY A 259 -1.61 -18.32 7.73
CA GLY A 259 -0.83 -19.51 8.05
C GLY A 259 -0.13 -19.42 9.40
N VAL A 260 0.42 -18.25 9.73
CA VAL A 260 1.00 -17.91 11.03
C VAL A 260 0.42 -16.57 11.48
N PRO A 261 -0.22 -16.49 12.66
CA PRO A 261 -0.72 -15.22 13.20
C PRO A 261 0.43 -14.24 13.43
N LYS A 262 0.16 -12.94 13.24
CA LYS A 262 1.16 -11.88 13.52
C LYS A 262 1.39 -11.62 15.02
N HIS A 263 0.44 -12.01 15.86
CA HIS A 263 0.50 -11.88 17.31
C HIS A 263 0.23 -13.25 17.95
N GLU A 264 1.13 -13.70 18.83
CA GLU A 264 1.07 -15.04 19.46
C GLU A 264 -0.21 -15.27 20.27
N SER A 265 -0.85 -14.20 20.77
CA SER A 265 -2.08 -14.29 21.56
C SER A 265 -3.35 -14.53 20.74
N GLU A 266 -3.28 -14.53 19.41
CA GLU A 266 -4.45 -14.75 18.54
C GLU A 266 -4.60 -16.24 18.18
N GLU A 267 -5.56 -16.91 18.81
CA GLU A 267 -6.01 -18.25 18.39
C GLU A 267 -6.92 -18.11 17.16
N LEU A 268 -6.42 -18.52 16.00
CA LEU A 268 -7.17 -18.53 14.74
C LEU A 268 -7.51 -19.97 14.34
N PRO A 269 -8.75 -20.23 13.88
CA PRO A 269 -9.12 -21.56 13.40
C PRO A 269 -8.27 -21.96 12.19
N GLU A 270 -8.02 -23.26 12.05
CA GLU A 270 -7.21 -23.77 10.94
C GLU A 270 -7.82 -23.41 9.58
N GLY A 271 -7.00 -22.87 8.68
CA GLY A 271 -7.46 -22.41 7.37
C GLY A 271 -8.22 -21.07 7.39
N ALA A 272 -8.16 -20.32 8.49
CA ALA A 272 -8.70 -18.96 8.56
C ALA A 272 -8.19 -18.09 7.39
N THR A 273 -9.08 -17.28 6.85
CA THR A 273 -8.77 -16.26 5.85
C THR A 273 -8.88 -14.87 6.47
N ILE A 274 -8.31 -13.86 5.82
CA ILE A 274 -8.49 -12.46 6.23
C ILE A 274 -9.98 -12.08 6.34
N ARG A 275 -10.84 -12.64 5.48
CA ARG A 275 -12.29 -12.47 5.61
C ARG A 275 -12.82 -13.01 6.94
N SER A 276 -12.52 -14.27 7.26
CA SER A 276 -13.07 -14.92 8.46
C SER A 276 -12.53 -14.30 9.74
N THR A 277 -11.25 -13.92 9.77
CA THR A 277 -10.67 -13.22 10.94
C THR A 277 -11.33 -11.87 11.16
N ARG A 278 -11.66 -11.15 10.09
CA ARG A 278 -12.38 -9.87 10.17
C ARG A 278 -13.81 -10.04 10.65
N GLU A 279 -14.55 -11.04 10.15
CA GLU A 279 -15.93 -11.32 10.58
C GLU A 279 -16.01 -11.76 12.04
N ALA A 280 -14.94 -12.39 12.56
CA ALA A 280 -14.82 -12.78 13.96
C ALA A 280 -14.42 -11.62 14.90
N ARG A 281 -13.98 -10.46 14.40
CA ARG A 281 -13.63 -9.32 15.26
C ARG A 281 -14.90 -8.83 15.97
N PRO A 282 -14.89 -8.70 17.32
CA PRO A 282 -16.02 -8.13 18.01
C PRO A 282 -16.27 -6.73 17.45
N VAL A 283 -17.46 -6.52 16.88
CA VAL A 283 -17.93 -5.17 16.55
C VAL A 283 -17.84 -4.40 17.84
N LEU A 284 -17.05 -3.31 17.86
CA LEU A 284 -16.99 -2.41 19.01
C LEU A 284 -18.43 -1.98 19.31
N LYS A 285 -19.05 -2.59 20.33
CA LYS A 285 -20.38 -2.19 20.78
C LYS A 285 -20.20 -0.79 21.35
N TRP A 286 -20.64 0.21 20.58
CA TRP A 286 -20.68 1.58 21.05
C TRP A 286 -21.49 1.63 22.36
N PRO A 287 -20.97 2.21 23.46
CA PRO A 287 -21.54 2.08 24.81
C PRO A 287 -22.96 2.67 24.98
N PHE A 288 -23.53 3.26 23.92
CA PHE A 288 -24.88 3.82 23.91
C PHE A 288 -25.91 3.03 23.07
N SER A 289 -25.58 1.83 22.58
CA SER A 289 -26.52 1.01 21.78
C SER A 289 -27.49 0.14 22.60
N ASN A 290 -27.55 0.28 23.91
CA ASN A 290 -28.64 -0.26 24.72
C ASN A 290 -29.46 0.89 25.29
N LYS A 291 -30.44 1.38 24.52
CA LYS A 291 -31.68 1.85 25.14
C LYS A 291 -32.59 0.64 25.23
N GLU A 292 -32.68 0.15 26.45
CA GLU A 292 -33.68 -0.82 26.91
C GLU A 292 -35.05 -0.48 26.34
N SER A 293 -35.63 -1.38 25.54
CA SER A 293 -37.07 -1.58 25.58
C SER A 293 -37.34 -2.63 26.64
N ARG A 294 -37.35 -2.20 27.91
CA ARG A 294 -38.05 -2.87 28.99
C ARG A 294 -39.19 -1.96 29.44
N ASP A 295 -40.36 -2.56 29.48
CA ASP A 295 -41.56 -2.20 30.24
C ASP A 295 -42.47 -1.07 29.71
N SER A 296 -43.39 -1.45 28.81
CA SER A 296 -44.85 -1.33 29.02
C SER A 296 -45.62 -2.08 27.92
#